data_AF-A0A959RK28-F1
#
_entry.id   AF-A0A959RK28-F1
#
_cell.length_a   1.000
_cell.length_b   1.000
_cell.length_c   1.000
_cell.angle_alpha   90.00
_cell.angle_beta   90.00
_cell.angle_gamma   90.00
#
_symmetry.space_group_name_H-M   'P 1'
#
loop_
_entity.id
_entity.type
_entity.pdbx_description
1 polymer ?
#
loop_
_entity_poly.entity_id
_entity_poly.type
_entity_poly.pdbx_seq_one_letter_code
_entity_poly.pdbx_strand_id
1 'polypeptide(L)'
;TLSGDKYFQDFVDVKLLPGKYILKPLLNLESTDLEYKIPEQNINVDSVKNNFQDPIIVFSNANSKNNEFILANFANKIPFAPQKYNILFGLTDTANAEIKASIEQFDKEIFTNTLKPISEGNFEISKNLNEIGINIKEISGLKIYQISNFSHLLYEGPFELTIIIDTVNHKYSLSTIWPEKPKVLNNPEYAIRLLEYIEKEDVLGELLSSDDELYYKNLCEYWIDKFPADGMKYNYAMTEFYTRVDYAIENYSSLNSYDGAERDRGRIYILYGEPSNIERNYSEINEIMEIWTYEKIARKFIFKDVNGTGKFDLTN
;
A
#
# COMPACT_ATOMS: atom_id res chain seq x y z
N THR A 1 -4.55 10.18 8.56
CA THR A 1 -4.40 10.08 7.10
C THR A 1 -2.96 10.39 6.76
N LEU A 2 -2.14 9.36 6.54
CA LEU A 2 -0.82 9.53 5.94
C LEU A 2 -1.08 9.75 4.44
N SER A 3 -1.02 10.99 3.97
CA SER A 3 -1.00 11.28 2.54
C SER A 3 0.31 10.69 1.98
N GLY A 4 0.22 9.79 1.01
CA GLY A 4 1.37 9.16 0.36
C GLY A 4 2.34 10.16 -0.30
N ASP A 5 1.90 11.40 -0.53
CA ASP A 5 2.66 12.41 -1.27
C ASP A 5 3.19 13.57 -0.40
N LYS A 6 2.81 13.63 0.88
CA LYS A 6 3.24 14.71 1.80
C LYS A 6 3.70 14.16 3.13
N TYR A 7 4.91 13.63 3.14
CA TYR A 7 5.59 13.21 4.35
C TYR A 7 6.96 13.87 4.46
N PHE A 8 7.42 14.09 5.68
CA PHE A 8 8.78 14.51 5.98
C PHE A 8 9.55 13.30 6.49
N GLN A 9 10.77 13.09 5.98
CA GLN A 9 11.67 12.07 6.49
C GLN A 9 13.00 12.68 6.91
N ASP A 10 13.55 12.15 8.00
CA ASP A 10 14.90 12.43 8.47
C ASP A 10 15.45 11.22 9.22
N PHE A 11 16.73 11.26 9.58
CA PHE A 11 17.36 10.24 10.40
C PHE A 11 18.22 10.87 11.50
N VAL A 12 18.42 10.11 12.57
CA VAL A 12 19.29 10.49 13.69
C VAL A 12 20.24 9.34 13.97
N ASP A 13 21.54 9.64 13.99
CA ASP A 13 22.56 8.67 14.33
C ASP A 13 22.85 8.69 15.83
N VAL A 14 22.66 7.53 16.48
CA VAL A 14 22.97 7.35 17.90
C VAL A 14 24.04 6.28 18.05
N LYS A 15 25.18 6.64 18.64
CA LYS A 15 26.24 5.69 18.98
C LYS A 15 25.94 5.05 20.33
N LEU A 16 25.66 3.76 20.32
CA LEU A 16 25.37 2.96 21.52
C LEU A 16 26.54 2.03 21.82
N LEU A 17 26.84 1.85 23.11
CA LEU A 17 27.74 0.78 23.56
C LEU A 17 26.99 -0.56 23.54
N PRO A 18 27.69 -1.71 23.61
CA PRO A 18 27.02 -2.99 23.76
C PRO A 18 26.08 -3.02 24.98
N GLY A 19 24.85 -3.50 24.79
CA GLY A 19 23.81 -3.49 25.81
C GLY A 19 22.39 -3.57 25.25
N LYS A 20 21.41 -3.62 26.16
CA LYS A 20 19.98 -3.60 25.84
C LYS A 20 19.41 -2.22 26.12
N TYR A 21 18.75 -1.64 25.13
CA TYR A 21 18.19 -0.30 25.16
C TYR A 21 16.71 -0.33 24.77
N ILE A 22 15.96 0.65 25.28
CA ILE A 22 14.62 0.97 24.82
C ILE A 22 14.66 2.40 24.32
N LEU A 23 14.56 2.58 23.00
CA LEU A 23 14.40 3.90 22.41
C LEU A 23 12.95 4.34 22.52
N LYS A 24 12.73 5.56 23.02
CA LYS A 24 11.41 6.19 23.16
C LYS A 24 11.40 7.50 22.39
N PRO A 25 11.19 7.46 21.07
CA PRO A 25 11.26 8.67 20.26
C PRO A 25 10.00 9.53 20.49
N LEU A 26 10.20 10.84 20.52
CA LEU A 26 9.15 11.84 20.67
C LEU A 26 9.36 12.91 19.59
N LEU A 27 8.30 13.27 18.87
CA LEU A 27 8.29 14.40 17.95
C LEU A 27 7.44 15.51 18.57
N ASN A 28 8.03 16.70 18.73
CA ASN A 28 7.30 17.89 19.17
C ASN A 28 7.15 18.85 17.98
N LEU A 29 5.91 19.26 17.71
CA LEU A 29 5.62 20.31 16.73
C LEU A 29 5.59 21.67 17.42
N GLU A 30 6.71 22.41 17.33
CA GLU A 30 6.89 23.73 17.98
C GLU A 30 5.77 24.73 17.67
N SER A 31 5.10 24.59 16.52
CA SER A 31 4.00 25.48 16.10
C SER A 31 2.66 25.19 16.79
N THR A 32 2.51 24.06 17.48
CA THR A 32 1.22 23.58 18.00
C THR A 32 1.28 23.00 19.42
N ASP A 33 2.47 22.92 20.04
CA ASP A 33 2.72 22.20 21.32
C ASP A 33 2.22 20.73 21.32
N LEU A 34 1.98 20.16 20.14
CA LEU A 34 1.54 18.78 20.00
C LEU A 34 2.74 17.84 20.06
N GLU A 35 2.66 16.87 20.97
CA GLU A 35 3.62 15.78 21.09
C GLU A 35 3.10 14.50 20.44
N TYR A 36 3.87 13.98 19.50
CA TYR A 36 3.64 12.68 18.88
C TYR A 36 4.64 11.67 19.44
N LYS A 37 4.13 10.70 20.20
CA LYS A 37 4.92 9.57 20.70
C LYS A 37 5.07 8.54 19.60
N ILE A 38 6.31 8.22 19.24
CA ILE A 38 6.62 7.15 18.30
C ILE A 38 6.72 5.84 19.12
N PRO A 39 6.23 4.70 18.60
CA PRO A 39 6.34 3.41 19.28
C PRO A 39 7.76 3.11 19.76
N GLU A 40 7.85 2.61 21.00
CA GLU A 40 9.14 2.26 21.61
C GLU A 40 9.82 1.14 20.81
N GLN A 41 11.14 1.25 20.64
CA GLN A 41 11.95 0.26 19.92
C GLN A 41 12.95 -0.38 20.89
N ASN A 42 12.88 -1.70 21.01
CA ASN A 42 13.87 -2.46 21.76
C ASN A 42 15.09 -2.67 20.88
N ILE A 43 16.26 -2.22 21.34
CA ILE A 43 17.53 -2.40 20.64
C ILE A 43 18.45 -3.24 21.50
N ASN A 44 18.97 -4.32 20.92
CA ASN A 44 20.06 -5.09 21.49
C ASN A 44 21.32 -4.83 20.67
N VAL A 45 22.33 -4.23 21.30
CA VAL A 45 23.64 -4.01 20.69
C VAL A 45 24.58 -5.09 21.22
N ASP A 46 24.92 -6.05 20.37
CA ASP A 46 25.79 -7.16 20.77
C ASP A 46 27.24 -6.71 20.93
N SER A 47 27.96 -7.34 21.86
CA SER A 47 29.40 -7.10 22.09
C SER A 47 30.28 -7.78 21.05
N VAL A 48 29.75 -8.77 20.34
CA VAL A 48 30.39 -9.48 19.24
C VAL A 48 29.82 -8.93 17.94
N LYS A 49 30.68 -8.71 16.93
CA LYS A 49 30.22 -8.38 15.57
C LYS A 49 29.27 -9.47 15.11
N ASN A 50 27.99 -9.15 15.02
CA ASN A 50 27.00 -10.10 14.50
C ASN A 50 27.33 -10.34 13.03
N ASN A 51 27.40 -11.61 12.62
CA ASN A 51 27.73 -11.97 11.23
C ASN A 51 26.59 -11.64 10.26
N PHE A 52 25.48 -11.14 10.78
CA PHE A 52 24.24 -10.85 10.09
C PHE A 52 23.82 -9.41 10.40
N GLN A 53 23.59 -8.61 9.36
CA GLN A 53 22.93 -7.31 9.47
C GLN A 53 21.46 -7.45 9.11
N ASP A 54 20.60 -6.88 9.95
CA ASP A 54 19.15 -7.01 9.80
C ASP A 54 18.65 -6.47 8.45
N PRO A 55 17.54 -7.03 7.93
CA PRO A 55 17.07 -6.67 6.60
C PRO A 55 16.53 -5.24 6.54
N ILE A 56 16.89 -4.51 5.48
CA ILE A 56 16.44 -3.16 5.17
C ILE A 56 15.55 -3.21 3.93
N ILE A 57 14.36 -2.62 4.00
CA ILE A 57 13.42 -2.56 2.88
C ILE A 57 13.73 -1.30 2.06
N VAL A 58 13.91 -1.47 0.75
CA VAL A 58 14.20 -0.37 -0.18
C VAL A 58 13.26 -0.41 -1.38
N PHE A 59 13.06 0.73 -2.04
CA PHE A 59 12.34 0.76 -3.31
C PHE A 59 13.13 0.06 -4.43
N SER A 60 12.42 -0.67 -5.28
CA SER A 60 12.99 -1.28 -6.48
C SER A 60 13.02 -0.28 -7.63
N ASN A 61 14.05 0.58 -7.67
CA ASN A 61 14.22 1.55 -8.76
C ASN A 61 15.16 1.05 -9.86
N ALA A 62 14.78 1.26 -11.13
CA ALA A 62 15.61 0.93 -12.31
C ALA A 62 16.93 1.74 -12.40
N ASN A 63 17.03 2.81 -11.60
CA ASN A 63 18.21 3.69 -11.51
C ASN A 63 19.20 3.27 -10.41
N SER A 64 19.08 2.07 -9.81
CA SER A 64 20.05 1.52 -8.84
C SER A 64 21.42 1.18 -9.46
N LYS A 65 21.89 1.98 -10.42
CA LYS A 65 23.28 1.94 -10.88
C LYS A 65 24.12 2.51 -9.73
N ASN A 66 25.12 1.74 -9.29
CA ASN A 66 26.18 2.12 -8.34
C ASN A 66 25.87 2.02 -6.84
N ASN A 67 25.28 0.93 -6.34
CA ASN A 67 25.18 0.69 -4.89
C ASN A 67 24.36 1.73 -4.10
N GLU A 68 23.50 2.49 -4.77
CA GLU A 68 22.62 3.50 -4.18
C GLU A 68 21.17 3.02 -4.23
N PHE A 69 20.49 3.08 -3.08
CA PHE A 69 19.10 2.64 -2.90
C PHE A 69 18.31 3.72 -2.15
N ILE A 70 16.98 3.66 -2.23
CA ILE A 70 16.09 4.56 -1.47
C ILE A 70 15.34 3.73 -0.44
N LEU A 71 15.41 4.13 0.83
CA LEU A 71 14.75 3.48 1.95
C LEU A 71 13.22 3.53 1.79
N ALA A 72 12.57 2.37 1.93
CA ALA A 72 11.11 2.29 2.07
C ALA A 72 10.73 2.47 3.54
N ASN A 73 10.61 3.72 3.99
CA ASN A 73 10.42 4.08 5.39
C ASN A 73 8.97 3.90 5.89
N PHE A 74 8.50 2.65 5.93
CA PHE A 74 7.16 2.27 6.40
C PHE A 74 7.22 1.44 7.69
N ALA A 75 8.20 1.72 8.56
CA ALA A 75 8.40 1.02 9.83
C ALA A 75 8.49 -0.52 9.67
N ASN A 76 9.40 -0.97 8.80
CA ASN A 76 9.62 -2.38 8.43
C ASN A 76 8.40 -3.09 7.81
N LYS A 77 7.48 -2.32 7.23
CA LYS A 77 6.34 -2.85 6.48
C LYS A 77 6.53 -2.59 4.99
N ILE A 78 5.86 -3.41 4.19
CA ILE A 78 5.85 -3.27 2.73
C ILE A 78 4.50 -2.67 2.33
N PRO A 79 4.45 -1.53 1.64
CA PRO A 79 3.19 -1.05 1.07
C PRO A 79 2.62 -2.03 0.03
N PHE A 80 1.34 -2.37 0.18
CA PHE A 80 0.53 -3.06 -0.81
C PHE A 80 0.14 -2.04 -1.88
N ALA A 81 1.03 -1.86 -2.84
CA ALA A 81 0.96 -0.80 -3.83
C ALA A 81 1.60 -1.26 -5.17
N PRO A 82 1.37 -0.53 -6.26
CA PRO A 82 2.03 -0.76 -7.56
C PRO A 82 3.56 -0.80 -7.52
N GLN A 83 4.14 -0.02 -6.61
CA GLN A 83 5.58 0.12 -6.46
C GLN A 83 6.18 -1.20 -5.98
N LYS A 84 7.36 -1.53 -6.51
CA LYS A 84 8.08 -2.74 -6.13
C LYS A 84 9.10 -2.43 -5.04
N TYR A 85 9.35 -3.41 -4.19
CA TYR A 85 10.27 -3.31 -3.07
C TYR A 85 11.31 -4.44 -3.13
N ASN A 86 12.51 -4.13 -2.64
CA ASN A 86 13.59 -5.07 -2.43
C ASN A 86 13.93 -5.12 -0.94
N ILE A 87 14.58 -6.21 -0.52
CA ILE A 87 15.13 -6.33 0.84
C ILE A 87 16.63 -6.50 0.71
N LEU A 88 17.39 -5.66 1.40
CA LEU A 88 18.85 -5.73 1.49
C LEU A 88 19.24 -6.29 2.85
N PHE A 89 20.27 -7.13 2.90
CA PHE A 89 20.86 -7.57 4.16
C PHE A 89 22.35 -7.86 3.96
N GLY A 90 23.12 -7.82 5.05
CA GLY A 90 24.56 -8.02 5.03
C GLY A 90 24.98 -9.28 5.77
N LEU A 91 25.92 -10.03 5.20
CA LEU A 91 26.52 -11.21 5.85
C LEU A 91 28.05 -11.15 5.83
N THR A 92 28.68 -11.44 6.96
CA THR A 92 30.13 -11.67 7.02
C THR A 92 30.44 -13.17 6.96
N ASP A 93 31.63 -13.53 6.48
CA ASP A 93 32.14 -14.91 6.47
C ASP A 93 31.30 -15.93 5.66
N THR A 94 30.79 -15.52 4.49
CA THR A 94 30.01 -16.39 3.60
C THR A 94 30.85 -17.12 2.56
N ALA A 95 32.10 -17.46 2.88
CA ALA A 95 32.96 -18.17 1.94
C ALA A 95 32.41 -19.60 1.71
N ASN A 96 31.70 -19.78 0.59
CA ASN A 96 31.09 -21.03 0.11
C ASN A 96 29.70 -21.39 0.69
N ALA A 97 29.10 -20.55 1.52
CA ALA A 97 27.74 -20.80 2.02
C ALA A 97 26.68 -20.62 0.91
N GLU A 98 25.72 -21.52 0.84
CA GLU A 98 24.53 -21.35 -0.02
C GLU A 98 23.52 -20.47 0.71
N ILE A 99 23.16 -19.33 0.10
CA ILE A 99 22.22 -18.38 0.68
C ILE A 99 20.90 -18.45 -0.08
N LYS A 100 19.80 -18.71 0.61
CA LYS A 100 18.45 -18.70 0.05
C LYS A 100 17.54 -17.75 0.81
N ALA A 101 16.56 -17.20 0.13
CA ALA A 101 15.43 -16.53 0.75
C ALA A 101 14.14 -17.23 0.36
N SER A 102 13.27 -17.47 1.35
CA SER A 102 11.92 -17.98 1.17
C SER A 102 10.93 -17.03 1.85
N ILE A 103 9.78 -16.81 1.22
CA ILE A 103 8.69 -16.01 1.79
C ILE A 103 7.43 -16.85 1.80
N GLU A 104 6.79 -16.90 2.96
CA GLU A 104 5.56 -17.61 3.21
C GLU A 104 4.46 -16.63 3.61
N GLN A 105 3.27 -16.78 3.04
CA GLN A 105 2.08 -16.02 3.42
C GLN A 105 0.86 -16.94 3.34
N PHE A 106 0.00 -16.89 4.36
CA PHE A 106 -1.17 -17.78 4.50
C PHE A 106 -0.79 -19.27 4.38
N ASP A 107 0.26 -19.67 5.12
CA ASP A 107 0.79 -21.05 5.15
C ASP A 107 1.23 -21.60 3.77
N LYS A 108 1.52 -20.71 2.83
CA LYS A 108 1.96 -21.05 1.47
C LYS A 108 3.27 -20.34 1.14
N GLU A 109 4.27 -21.10 0.69
CA GLU A 109 5.47 -20.54 0.09
C GLU A 109 5.09 -19.84 -1.24
N ILE A 110 5.28 -18.52 -1.28
CA ILE A 110 4.96 -17.70 -2.46
C ILE A 110 6.21 -17.30 -3.24
N PHE A 111 7.38 -17.36 -2.61
CA PHE A 111 8.65 -16.98 -3.22
C PHE A 111 9.77 -17.81 -2.62
N THR A 112 10.67 -18.29 -3.47
CA THR A 112 11.92 -18.90 -3.06
C THR A 112 12.99 -18.58 -4.09
N ASN A 113 14.19 -18.19 -3.64
CA ASN A 113 15.29 -17.90 -4.54
C ASN A 113 16.65 -18.12 -3.88
N THR A 114 17.62 -18.60 -4.68
CA THR A 114 19.02 -18.66 -4.27
C THR A 114 19.71 -17.34 -4.61
N LEU A 115 20.38 -16.76 -3.63
CA LEU A 115 20.91 -15.41 -3.71
C LEU A 115 22.42 -15.43 -3.95
N LYS A 116 22.87 -14.46 -4.74
CA LYS A 116 24.28 -14.11 -4.88
C LYS A 116 24.50 -12.72 -4.29
N PRO A 117 25.69 -12.44 -3.74
CA PRO A 117 25.99 -11.10 -3.26
C PRO A 117 25.95 -10.13 -4.44
N ILE A 118 25.35 -8.97 -4.23
CA ILE A 118 25.28 -7.88 -5.22
C ILE A 118 26.44 -6.89 -5.08
N SER A 119 27.05 -6.82 -3.89
CA SER A 119 28.14 -5.90 -3.56
C SER A 119 28.86 -6.35 -2.28
N GLU A 120 29.95 -5.68 -1.92
CA GLU A 120 30.70 -5.88 -0.68
C GLU A 120 30.98 -4.51 -0.02
N GLY A 121 30.51 -4.32 1.20
CA GLY A 121 30.61 -3.04 1.90
C GLY A 121 29.59 -2.89 3.03
N ASN A 122 29.61 -1.74 3.71
CA ASN A 122 28.64 -1.41 4.76
C ASN A 122 27.56 -0.45 4.25
N PHE A 123 26.36 -0.55 4.81
CA PHE A 123 25.31 0.44 4.58
C PHE A 123 25.70 1.80 5.19
N GLU A 124 25.54 2.85 4.41
CA GLU A 124 25.68 4.24 4.80
C GLU A 124 24.37 4.96 4.47
N ILE A 125 23.76 5.59 5.48
CA ILE A 125 22.51 6.33 5.31
C ILE A 125 22.84 7.75 4.85
N SER A 126 22.14 8.23 3.84
CA SER A 126 22.25 9.61 3.36
C SER A 126 20.88 10.25 3.22
N LYS A 127 20.80 11.58 3.29
CA LYS A 127 19.56 12.32 2.97
C LYS A 127 19.71 13.04 1.64
N ASN A 128 18.82 12.78 0.70
CA ASN A 128 18.75 13.44 -0.60
C ASN A 128 17.39 14.14 -0.72
N LEU A 129 17.37 15.46 -0.54
CA LEU A 129 16.13 16.26 -0.50
C LEU A 129 15.13 15.71 0.53
N ASN A 130 14.08 15.02 0.07
CA ASN A 130 13.00 14.45 0.87
C ASN A 130 13.11 12.92 1.02
N GLU A 131 14.16 12.31 0.47
CA GLU A 131 14.36 10.86 0.47
C GLU A 131 15.55 10.46 1.35
N ILE A 132 15.43 9.30 1.97
CA ILE A 132 16.53 8.66 2.70
C ILE A 132 17.17 7.63 1.78
N GLY A 133 18.42 7.87 1.42
CA GLY A 133 19.25 6.96 0.64
C GLY A 133 19.97 5.94 1.52
N ILE A 134 20.16 4.75 0.98
CA ILE A 134 21.00 3.67 1.53
C ILE A 134 22.09 3.39 0.50
N ASN A 135 23.32 3.75 0.82
CA ASN A 135 24.48 3.54 -0.05
C ASN A 135 25.35 2.40 0.48
N ILE A 136 25.99 1.63 -0.39
CA ILE A 136 26.96 0.62 0.04
C ILE A 136 28.37 1.18 -0.12
N LYS A 137 29.01 1.46 1.02
CA LYS A 137 30.40 1.92 1.08
C LYS A 137 31.34 0.71 1.04
N GLU A 138 32.12 0.61 -0.03
CA GLU A 138 33.02 -0.51 -0.29
C GLU A 138 34.03 -0.72 0.86
N ILE A 139 33.92 -1.86 1.53
CA ILE A 139 34.81 -2.33 2.60
C ILE A 139 34.83 -3.85 2.51
N SER A 140 36.02 -4.46 2.66
CA SER A 140 36.14 -5.91 2.62
C SER A 140 35.52 -6.59 3.85
N GLY A 141 34.90 -7.75 3.63
CA GLY A 141 34.46 -8.70 4.65
C GLY A 141 32.96 -8.77 4.89
N LEU A 142 32.17 -7.81 4.38
CA LEU A 142 30.70 -7.80 4.50
C LEU A 142 30.07 -7.85 3.11
N LYS A 143 29.46 -8.98 2.77
CA LYS A 143 28.76 -9.14 1.49
C LYS A 143 27.31 -8.72 1.63
N ILE A 144 26.82 -7.94 0.68
CA ILE A 144 25.45 -7.46 0.65
C ILE A 144 24.64 -8.32 -0.32
N TYR A 145 23.48 -8.78 0.13
CA TYR A 145 22.53 -9.58 -0.63
C TYR A 145 21.23 -8.80 -0.83
N GLN A 146 20.54 -9.10 -1.92
CA GLN A 146 19.28 -8.46 -2.28
C GLN A 146 18.22 -9.51 -2.61
N ILE A 147 17.05 -9.39 -1.99
CA ILE A 147 15.83 -10.12 -2.34
C ILE A 147 14.98 -9.19 -3.20
N SER A 148 14.66 -9.62 -4.42
CA SER A 148 13.90 -8.85 -5.40
C SER A 148 12.75 -9.65 -5.97
N ASN A 149 11.85 -8.98 -6.70
CA ASN A 149 10.73 -9.60 -7.41
C ASN A 149 9.82 -10.44 -6.51
N PHE A 150 9.66 -10.04 -5.25
CA PHE A 150 8.78 -10.74 -4.31
C PHE A 150 7.57 -9.88 -3.91
N SER A 151 7.73 -8.55 -3.83
CA SER A 151 6.71 -7.68 -3.23
C SER A 151 5.36 -7.73 -3.94
N HIS A 152 5.36 -7.89 -5.27
CA HIS A 152 4.14 -8.00 -6.08
C HIS A 152 3.33 -9.29 -5.83
N LEU A 153 3.94 -10.31 -5.23
CA LEU A 153 3.32 -11.59 -4.91
C LEU A 153 2.56 -11.55 -3.57
N LEU A 154 2.80 -10.52 -2.76
CA LEU A 154 2.23 -10.38 -1.43
C LEU A 154 0.81 -9.81 -1.49
N TYR A 155 -0.11 -10.42 -0.74
CA TYR A 155 -1.37 -9.80 -0.35
C TYR A 155 -1.14 -8.84 0.83
N GLU A 156 -2.10 -7.95 1.08
CA GLU A 156 -2.20 -7.22 2.35
C GLU A 156 -2.24 -8.22 3.52
N GLY A 157 -1.47 -7.96 4.58
CA GLY A 157 -1.43 -8.80 5.78
C GLY A 157 -0.01 -9.23 6.21
N PRO A 158 0.10 -10.09 7.23
CA PRO A 158 1.39 -10.60 7.70
C PRO A 158 2.01 -11.57 6.69
N PHE A 159 3.33 -11.71 6.73
CA PHE A 159 4.09 -12.76 6.03
C PHE A 159 5.39 -13.08 6.77
N GLU A 160 5.93 -14.28 6.56
CA GLU A 160 7.24 -14.67 7.10
C GLU A 160 8.31 -14.60 6.01
N LEU A 161 9.42 -13.92 6.29
CA LEU A 161 10.66 -14.01 5.52
C LEU A 161 11.62 -14.96 6.24
N THR A 162 12.12 -15.97 5.54
CA THR A 162 13.20 -16.84 6.02
C THR A 162 14.44 -16.67 5.16
N ILE A 163 15.54 -16.21 5.76
CA ILE A 163 16.86 -16.20 5.15
C ILE A 163 17.61 -17.45 5.64
N ILE A 164 17.98 -18.31 4.70
CA ILE A 164 18.59 -19.61 4.94
C ILE A 164 20.07 -19.50 4.58
N ILE A 165 20.93 -19.74 5.54
CA ILE A 165 22.39 -19.78 5.39
C ILE A 165 22.82 -21.23 5.63
N ASP A 166 23.07 -21.96 4.55
CA ASP A 166 23.25 -23.42 4.56
C ASP A 166 22.07 -24.15 5.23
N THR A 167 22.16 -24.41 6.54
CA THR A 167 21.13 -25.10 7.34
C THR A 167 20.52 -24.23 8.44
N VAL A 168 21.03 -23.00 8.60
CA VAL A 168 20.60 -22.07 9.65
C VAL A 168 19.53 -21.14 9.09
N ASN A 169 18.38 -21.10 9.76
CA ASN A 169 17.24 -20.28 9.36
C ASN A 169 17.16 -19.01 10.22
N HIS A 170 17.16 -17.85 9.57
CA HIS A 170 16.87 -16.55 10.17
C HIS A 170 15.46 -16.11 9.75
N LYS A 171 14.52 -16.11 10.69
CA LYS A 171 13.12 -15.80 10.45
C LYS A 171 12.76 -14.38 10.86
N TYR A 172 11.98 -13.71 10.02
CA TYR A 172 11.47 -12.37 10.23
C TYR A 172 9.97 -12.34 9.97
N SER A 173 9.19 -11.97 10.99
CA SER A 173 7.75 -11.72 10.83
C SER A 173 7.56 -10.27 10.38
N LEU A 174 7.10 -10.10 9.14
CA LEU A 174 6.88 -8.81 8.51
C LEU A 174 5.40 -8.67 8.11
N SER A 175 5.02 -7.50 7.59
CA SER A 175 3.66 -7.28 7.12
C SER A 175 3.61 -6.35 5.92
N THR A 176 2.70 -6.68 5.01
CA THR A 176 2.26 -5.80 3.94
C THR A 176 1.07 -4.98 4.42
N ILE A 177 1.13 -3.66 4.29
CA ILE A 177 0.02 -2.76 4.68
C ILE A 177 -0.47 -2.01 3.46
N TRP A 178 -1.74 -1.61 3.42
CA TRP A 178 -2.26 -0.75 2.36
C TRP A 178 -2.55 0.66 2.90
N PRO A 179 -1.58 1.60 2.86
CA PRO A 179 -1.76 2.92 3.46
C PRO A 179 -2.94 3.70 2.86
N GLU A 180 -3.14 3.54 1.56
CA GLU A 180 -4.18 4.22 0.78
C GLU A 180 -5.37 3.30 0.48
N LYS A 181 -5.64 2.33 1.38
CA LYS A 181 -6.78 1.42 1.23
C LYS A 181 -8.09 2.23 1.19
N PRO A 182 -8.93 2.05 0.15
CA PRO A 182 -10.28 2.58 0.16
C PRO A 182 -11.03 2.18 1.44
N LYS A 183 -11.61 3.15 2.14
CA LYS A 183 -12.28 2.99 3.43
C LYS A 183 -13.40 1.98 3.35
N VAL A 184 -14.15 1.97 2.24
CA VAL A 184 -15.24 1.00 2.01
C VAL A 184 -14.77 -0.45 2.06
N LEU A 185 -13.51 -0.75 1.71
CA LEU A 185 -12.96 -2.11 1.79
C LEU A 185 -12.77 -2.63 3.22
N ASN A 186 -12.92 -1.77 4.24
CA ASN A 186 -13.00 -2.23 5.64
C ASN A 186 -14.37 -2.84 5.98
N ASN A 187 -15.35 -2.73 5.08
CA ASN A 187 -16.60 -3.48 5.11
C ASN A 187 -16.72 -4.31 3.81
N PRO A 188 -16.10 -5.50 3.77
CA PRO A 188 -16.07 -6.34 2.57
C PRO A 188 -17.46 -6.75 2.06
N GLU A 189 -18.43 -6.96 2.96
CA GLU A 189 -19.81 -7.29 2.56
C GLU A 189 -20.43 -6.15 1.73
N TYR A 190 -20.33 -4.93 2.23
CA TYR A 190 -20.83 -3.76 1.51
C TYR A 190 -20.06 -3.52 0.21
N ALA A 191 -18.74 -3.71 0.23
CA ALA A 191 -17.91 -3.64 -0.96
C ALA A 191 -18.33 -4.65 -2.05
N ILE A 192 -18.73 -5.88 -1.66
CA ILE A 192 -19.27 -6.89 -2.59
C ILE A 192 -20.62 -6.43 -3.15
N ARG A 193 -21.52 -5.89 -2.32
CA ARG A 193 -22.85 -5.41 -2.79
C ARG A 193 -22.73 -4.35 -3.87
N LEU A 194 -21.73 -3.47 -3.77
CA LEU A 194 -21.46 -2.43 -4.77
C LEU A 194 -21.04 -2.98 -6.14
N LEU A 195 -20.66 -4.26 -6.24
CA LEU A 195 -20.42 -4.89 -7.54
C LEU A 195 -21.68 -4.97 -8.41
N GLU A 196 -22.89 -4.75 -7.87
CA GLU A 196 -24.15 -4.68 -8.64
C GLU A 196 -24.08 -3.69 -9.81
N TYR A 197 -23.19 -2.69 -9.74
CA TYR A 197 -22.98 -1.71 -10.81
C TYR A 197 -22.30 -2.31 -12.05
N ILE A 198 -21.56 -3.40 -11.89
CA ILE A 198 -20.75 -4.02 -12.94
C ILE A 198 -20.95 -5.53 -13.08
N GLU A 199 -21.84 -6.10 -12.26
CA GLU A 199 -22.13 -7.53 -12.21
C GLU A 199 -23.61 -7.82 -12.02
N LYS A 200 -23.97 -9.08 -12.27
CA LYS A 200 -25.29 -9.63 -12.03
C LYS A 200 -25.43 -10.13 -10.59
N GLU A 201 -26.66 -10.18 -10.11
CA GLU A 201 -27.02 -10.59 -8.74
C GLU A 201 -26.54 -12.00 -8.35
N ASP A 202 -26.44 -12.92 -9.32
CA ASP A 202 -25.91 -14.28 -9.10
C ASP A 202 -24.45 -14.27 -8.65
N VAL A 203 -23.61 -13.44 -9.28
CA VAL A 203 -22.19 -13.27 -8.89
C VAL A 203 -22.06 -12.71 -7.48
N LEU A 204 -22.89 -11.73 -7.13
CA LEU A 204 -22.92 -11.17 -5.77
C LEU A 204 -23.37 -12.22 -4.76
N GLY A 205 -24.40 -13.00 -5.10
CA GLY A 205 -24.90 -14.08 -4.27
C GLY A 205 -23.85 -15.16 -4.01
N GLU A 206 -23.04 -15.51 -5.01
CA GLU A 206 -21.91 -16.43 -4.85
C GLU A 206 -20.86 -15.88 -3.88
N LEU A 207 -20.42 -14.64 -4.07
CA LEU A 207 -19.43 -13.98 -3.19
C LEU A 207 -19.93 -13.83 -1.75
N LEU A 208 -21.23 -13.57 -1.56
CA LEU A 208 -21.88 -13.43 -0.26
C LEU A 208 -22.34 -14.77 0.36
N SER A 209 -22.13 -15.90 -0.34
CA SER A 209 -22.50 -17.23 0.17
C SER A 209 -21.43 -17.86 1.05
N SER A 210 -20.19 -17.36 1.00
CA SER A 210 -19.10 -17.80 1.87
C SER A 210 -19.23 -17.24 3.28
N ASP A 211 -18.43 -17.76 4.21
CA ASP A 211 -18.28 -17.13 5.52
C ASP A 211 -17.80 -15.68 5.37
N ASP A 212 -18.29 -14.81 6.24
CA ASP A 212 -17.99 -13.37 6.27
C ASP A 212 -16.49 -13.08 6.45
N GLU A 213 -15.79 -13.93 7.20
CA GLU A 213 -14.32 -13.90 7.33
C GLU A 213 -13.59 -14.04 5.98
N LEU A 214 -14.22 -14.66 4.97
CA LEU A 214 -13.64 -14.89 3.64
C LEU A 214 -13.98 -13.79 2.63
N TYR A 215 -14.93 -12.89 2.92
CA TYR A 215 -15.39 -11.90 1.96
C TYR A 215 -14.27 -11.05 1.36
N TYR A 216 -13.34 -10.54 2.19
CA TYR A 216 -12.25 -9.71 1.67
C TYR A 216 -11.33 -10.48 0.73
N LYS A 217 -11.02 -11.74 1.08
CA LYS A 217 -10.19 -12.61 0.25
C LYS A 217 -10.88 -12.94 -1.07
N ASN A 218 -12.13 -13.38 -1.02
CA ASN A 218 -12.92 -13.74 -2.19
C ASN A 218 -13.13 -12.52 -3.11
N LEU A 219 -13.34 -11.34 -2.53
CA LEU A 219 -13.41 -10.10 -3.28
C LEU A 219 -12.10 -9.80 -4.01
N CYS A 220 -10.95 -9.91 -3.34
CA CYS A 220 -9.64 -9.73 -3.97
C CYS A 220 -9.42 -10.73 -5.11
N GLU A 221 -9.78 -12.00 -4.92
CA GLU A 221 -9.67 -13.06 -5.93
C GLU A 221 -10.58 -12.79 -7.14
N TYR A 222 -11.84 -12.39 -6.91
CA TYR A 222 -12.76 -11.97 -7.97
C TYR A 222 -12.16 -10.85 -8.83
N TRP A 223 -11.58 -9.82 -8.23
CA TRP A 223 -10.98 -8.71 -8.98
C TRP A 223 -9.76 -9.15 -9.79
N ILE A 224 -8.93 -10.04 -9.24
CA ILE A 224 -7.78 -10.63 -9.96
C ILE A 224 -8.25 -11.44 -11.18
N ASP A 225 -9.30 -12.24 -11.03
CA ASP A 225 -9.83 -13.06 -12.13
C ASP A 225 -10.51 -12.21 -13.20
N LYS A 226 -11.31 -11.21 -12.81
CA LYS A 226 -12.03 -10.35 -13.74
C LYS A 226 -11.12 -9.35 -14.46
N PHE A 227 -10.15 -8.80 -13.75
CA PHE A 227 -9.19 -7.82 -14.26
C PHE A 227 -7.77 -8.22 -13.85
N PRO A 228 -7.10 -9.11 -14.61
CA PRO A 228 -5.77 -9.58 -14.28
C PRO A 228 -4.75 -8.45 -14.09
N ALA A 229 -4.01 -8.50 -12.98
CA ALA A 229 -3.05 -7.47 -12.60
C ALA A 229 -1.60 -7.84 -12.98
N ASP A 230 -1.39 -8.44 -14.16
CA ASP A 230 -0.07 -8.83 -14.69
C ASP A 230 0.82 -9.59 -13.67
N GLY A 231 0.21 -10.49 -12.91
CA GLY A 231 0.88 -11.31 -11.89
C GLY A 231 1.04 -10.62 -10.52
N MET A 232 0.62 -9.36 -10.36
CA MET A 232 0.57 -8.68 -9.07
C MET A 232 -0.68 -9.05 -8.27
N LYS A 233 -0.59 -9.02 -6.95
CA LYS A 233 -1.77 -9.13 -6.06
C LYS A 233 -2.50 -7.80 -5.87
N TYR A 234 -1.79 -6.68 -6.00
CA TYR A 234 -2.41 -5.36 -6.06
C TYR A 234 -3.20 -5.21 -7.36
N ASN A 235 -4.50 -4.91 -7.27
CA ASN A 235 -5.38 -4.80 -8.43
C ASN A 235 -5.79 -3.35 -8.69
N TYR A 236 -5.35 -2.78 -9.81
CA TYR A 236 -5.64 -1.38 -10.16
C TYR A 236 -7.13 -1.11 -10.36
N ALA A 237 -7.86 -2.04 -10.98
CA ALA A 237 -9.29 -1.87 -11.24
C ALA A 237 -10.10 -1.88 -9.95
N MET A 238 -9.77 -2.79 -9.03
CA MET A 238 -10.34 -2.84 -7.69
C MET A 238 -10.08 -1.54 -6.93
N THR A 239 -8.83 -1.11 -6.87
CA THR A 239 -8.46 0.11 -6.15
C THR A 239 -9.19 1.33 -6.70
N GLU A 240 -9.21 1.49 -8.02
CA GLU A 240 -9.88 2.60 -8.69
C GLU A 240 -11.38 2.57 -8.43
N PHE A 241 -12.02 1.40 -8.56
CA PHE A 241 -13.46 1.23 -8.33
C PHE A 241 -13.84 1.67 -6.92
N TYR A 242 -13.17 1.16 -5.90
CA TYR A 242 -13.49 1.50 -4.51
C TYR A 242 -13.01 2.89 -4.08
N THR A 243 -11.96 3.44 -4.71
CA THR A 243 -11.60 4.85 -4.53
C THR A 243 -12.71 5.77 -5.01
N ARG A 244 -13.35 5.43 -6.15
CA ARG A 244 -14.51 6.21 -6.64
C ARG A 244 -15.75 6.03 -5.78
N VAL A 245 -15.94 4.86 -5.18
CA VAL A 245 -17.00 4.62 -4.18
C VAL A 245 -16.81 5.54 -2.98
N ASP A 246 -15.61 5.56 -2.38
CA ASP A 246 -15.32 6.45 -1.26
C ASP A 246 -15.58 7.92 -1.62
N TYR A 247 -15.11 8.35 -2.80
CA TYR A 247 -15.38 9.70 -3.30
C TYR A 247 -16.88 9.97 -3.42
N ALA A 248 -17.65 9.02 -3.96
CA ALA A 248 -19.09 9.17 -4.11
C ALA A 248 -19.81 9.28 -2.76
N ILE A 249 -19.41 8.46 -1.78
CA ILE A 249 -19.92 8.54 -0.40
C ILE A 249 -19.62 9.93 0.18
N GLU A 250 -18.40 10.43 0.04
CA GLU A 250 -17.99 11.72 0.62
C GLU A 250 -18.67 12.93 -0.05
N ASN A 251 -18.90 12.88 -1.37
CA ASN A 251 -19.34 14.06 -2.14
C ASN A 251 -20.82 14.08 -2.53
N TYR A 252 -21.50 12.92 -2.57
CA TYR A 252 -22.88 12.81 -3.09
C TYR A 252 -23.89 12.33 -2.05
N SER A 253 -23.47 12.12 -0.81
CA SER A 253 -24.39 11.91 0.32
C SER A 253 -25.23 13.16 0.58
N SER A 254 -26.48 12.98 1.02
CA SER A 254 -27.36 14.11 1.37
C SER A 254 -27.97 13.94 2.76
N LEU A 255 -28.48 15.02 3.35
CA LEU A 255 -29.05 14.99 4.71
C LEU A 255 -30.17 13.96 4.89
N ASN A 256 -30.85 13.58 3.81
CA ASN A 256 -32.01 12.68 3.80
C ASN A 256 -31.70 11.24 3.31
N SER A 257 -30.46 10.94 2.90
CA SER A 257 -30.03 9.59 2.52
C SER A 257 -28.52 9.50 2.67
N TYR A 258 -28.10 8.53 3.46
CA TYR A 258 -26.77 8.54 4.04
C TYR A 258 -25.66 8.08 3.08
N ASP A 259 -25.99 7.36 2.00
CA ASP A 259 -24.99 6.80 1.11
C ASP A 259 -24.97 7.45 -0.27
N GLY A 260 -23.90 8.20 -0.54
CA GLY A 260 -23.63 8.84 -1.82
C GLY A 260 -23.29 7.87 -2.95
N ALA A 261 -22.75 6.67 -2.66
CA ALA A 261 -22.46 5.67 -3.68
C ALA A 261 -23.72 5.08 -4.31
N GLU A 262 -24.84 5.05 -3.58
CA GLU A 262 -26.15 4.56 -4.06
C GLU A 262 -26.92 5.60 -4.89
N ARG A 263 -26.47 6.86 -4.89
CA ARG A 263 -27.12 7.94 -5.66
C ARG A 263 -26.77 7.86 -7.13
N ASP A 264 -27.63 8.38 -7.99
CA ASP A 264 -27.37 8.39 -9.43
C ASP A 264 -26.05 9.09 -9.79
N ARG A 265 -25.74 10.22 -9.16
CA ARG A 265 -24.43 10.88 -9.35
C ARG A 265 -23.27 9.99 -8.90
N GLY A 266 -23.41 9.32 -7.76
CA GLY A 266 -22.42 8.38 -7.26
C GLY A 266 -22.23 7.19 -8.18
N ARG A 267 -23.31 6.56 -8.63
CA ARG A 267 -23.32 5.46 -9.60
C ARG A 267 -22.61 5.83 -10.90
N ILE A 268 -22.95 6.99 -11.48
CA ILE A 268 -22.29 7.48 -12.69
C ILE A 268 -20.80 7.78 -12.43
N TYR A 269 -20.45 8.39 -11.30
CA TYR A 269 -19.06 8.64 -10.94
C TYR A 269 -18.26 7.34 -10.73
N ILE A 270 -18.83 6.32 -10.11
CA ILE A 270 -18.17 5.03 -9.90
C ILE A 270 -17.87 4.36 -11.25
N LEU A 271 -18.86 4.32 -12.15
CA LEU A 271 -18.73 3.70 -13.46
C LEU A 271 -17.77 4.43 -14.39
N TYR A 272 -17.81 5.76 -14.41
CA TYR A 272 -17.12 6.55 -15.44
C TYR A 272 -15.98 7.44 -14.92
N GLY A 273 -15.84 7.57 -13.60
CA GLY A 273 -14.86 8.43 -12.94
C GLY A 273 -15.28 9.91 -12.98
N GLU A 274 -14.29 10.77 -12.82
CA GLU A 274 -14.47 12.22 -12.93
C GLU A 274 -14.89 12.64 -14.35
N PRO A 275 -15.98 13.42 -14.50
CA PRO A 275 -16.40 13.93 -15.80
C PRO A 275 -15.38 14.95 -16.35
N SER A 276 -15.31 15.06 -17.67
CA SER A 276 -14.46 16.05 -18.36
C SER A 276 -14.92 17.48 -18.10
N ASN A 277 -16.24 17.68 -17.93
CA ASN A 277 -16.83 18.97 -17.61
C ASN A 277 -18.12 18.78 -16.80
N ILE A 278 -18.36 19.70 -15.86
CA ILE A 278 -19.60 19.80 -15.09
C ILE A 278 -20.20 21.19 -15.33
N GLU A 279 -21.36 21.24 -15.98
CA GLU A 279 -22.15 22.47 -16.12
C GLU A 279 -23.26 22.48 -15.07
N ARG A 280 -23.44 23.61 -14.38
CA ARG A 280 -24.46 23.75 -13.35
C ARG A 280 -25.39 24.92 -13.68
N ASN A 281 -26.67 24.60 -13.85
CA ASN A 281 -27.72 25.56 -14.17
C ASN A 281 -28.68 25.70 -12.99
N TYR A 282 -29.09 26.93 -12.72
CA TYR A 282 -30.06 27.27 -11.67
C TYR A 282 -31.33 27.78 -12.32
N SER A 283 -32.48 27.22 -11.96
CA SER A 283 -33.78 27.76 -12.35
C SER A 283 -34.25 28.85 -11.39
N GLU A 284 -35.27 29.62 -11.79
CA GLU A 284 -35.92 30.63 -10.94
C GLU A 284 -36.68 30.02 -9.74
N ILE A 285 -36.94 28.70 -9.72
CA ILE A 285 -37.77 28.00 -8.72
C ILE A 285 -36.91 27.10 -7.81
N ASN A 286 -35.65 27.46 -7.57
CA ASN A 286 -34.67 26.69 -6.78
C ASN A 286 -34.34 25.28 -7.31
N GLU A 287 -34.79 24.89 -8.51
CA GLU A 287 -34.32 23.66 -9.14
C GLU A 287 -32.87 23.84 -9.60
N ILE A 288 -32.04 22.83 -9.34
CA ILE A 288 -30.64 22.79 -9.74
C ILE A 288 -30.45 21.66 -10.75
N MET A 289 -29.81 21.95 -11.87
CA MET A 289 -29.46 20.97 -12.89
C MET A 289 -27.95 20.88 -13.03
N GLU A 290 -27.42 19.66 -13.05
CA GLU A 290 -26.02 19.37 -13.34
C GLU A 290 -25.92 18.53 -14.62
N ILE A 291 -25.07 18.97 -15.57
CA ILE A 291 -24.79 18.25 -16.80
C ILE A 291 -23.33 17.81 -16.75
N TRP A 292 -23.11 16.51 -16.63
CA TRP A 292 -21.79 15.91 -16.62
C TRP A 292 -21.47 15.41 -18.03
N THR A 293 -20.35 15.88 -18.58
CA THR A 293 -19.89 15.48 -19.92
C THR A 293 -18.65 14.60 -19.79
N TYR A 294 -18.68 13.42 -20.42
CA TYR A 294 -17.56 12.50 -20.53
C TYR A 294 -17.10 12.42 -21.99
N GLU A 295 -16.12 13.24 -22.35
CA GLU A 295 -15.68 13.39 -23.74
C GLU A 295 -15.09 12.08 -24.31
N LYS A 296 -14.29 11.37 -23.50
CA LYS A 296 -13.61 10.13 -23.89
C LYS A 296 -14.57 9.02 -24.35
N ILE A 297 -15.79 9.00 -23.83
CA ILE A 297 -16.82 7.99 -24.16
C ILE A 297 -18.03 8.60 -24.88
N ALA A 298 -17.95 9.88 -25.24
CA ALA A 298 -19.03 10.64 -25.90
C ALA A 298 -20.40 10.50 -25.20
N ARG A 299 -20.43 10.56 -23.85
CA ARG A 299 -21.67 10.49 -23.06
C ARG A 299 -21.92 11.76 -22.27
N LYS A 300 -23.20 12.04 -22.02
CA LYS A 300 -23.67 13.09 -21.12
C LYS A 300 -24.71 12.52 -20.17
N PHE A 301 -24.61 12.90 -18.91
CA PHE A 301 -25.58 12.57 -17.87
C PHE A 301 -26.14 13.87 -17.30
N ILE A 302 -27.47 13.93 -17.16
CA ILE A 302 -28.17 15.11 -16.67
C ILE A 302 -28.82 14.74 -15.36
N PHE A 303 -28.49 15.48 -14.31
CA PHE A 303 -29.05 15.29 -12.98
C PHE A 303 -29.85 16.51 -12.57
N LYS A 304 -30.97 16.28 -11.90
CA LYS A 304 -31.86 17.35 -11.43
C LYS A 304 -32.16 17.20 -9.94
N ASP A 305 -31.98 18.26 -9.18
CA ASP A 305 -32.50 18.43 -7.83
C ASP A 305 -33.69 19.39 -7.88
N VAL A 306 -34.89 18.82 -7.85
CA VAL A 306 -36.15 19.56 -7.98
C VAL A 306 -36.47 20.40 -6.74
N ASN A 307 -35.98 19.98 -5.56
CA ASN A 307 -36.38 20.57 -4.28
C ASN A 307 -35.25 21.38 -3.61
N GLY A 308 -34.07 21.48 -4.23
CA GLY A 308 -32.90 22.12 -3.63
C GLY A 308 -32.37 21.40 -2.38
N THR A 309 -32.61 20.08 -2.29
CA THR A 309 -32.29 19.26 -1.10
C THR A 309 -30.91 18.60 -1.17
N GLY A 310 -30.19 18.76 -2.28
CA GLY A 310 -29.00 18.01 -2.62
C GLY A 310 -29.28 16.61 -3.17
N LYS A 311 -30.56 16.24 -3.35
CA LYS A 311 -30.96 14.97 -4.00
C LYS A 311 -31.05 15.18 -5.50
N PHE A 312 -30.00 14.77 -6.20
CA PHE A 312 -29.92 14.82 -7.66
C PHE A 312 -30.28 13.47 -8.26
N ASP A 313 -31.40 13.42 -8.98
CA ASP A 313 -31.87 12.24 -9.70
C ASP A 313 -31.49 12.34 -11.19
N LEU A 314 -31.08 11.23 -11.81
CA LEU A 314 -30.74 11.15 -13.23
C LEU A 314 -32.01 11.26 -14.09
N THR A 315 -31.97 12.10 -15.14
CA THR A 315 -33.13 12.40 -15.97
C THR A 315 -32.99 11.97 -17.44
N ASN A 316 -31.91 11.27 -17.81
CA ASN A 316 -31.64 10.80 -19.17
C ASN A 316 -31.00 9.41 -19.17
#